data_AF-A0A1M3LJH7-F1
#
_entry.id   AF-A0A1M3LJH7-F1
#
_cell.length_a   1.000
_cell.length_b   1.000
_cell.length_c   1.000
_cell.angle_alpha   90.00
_cell.angle_beta   90.00
_cell.angle_gamma   90.00
#
_symmetry.space_group_name_H-M   'P 1'
#
loop_
_entity.id
_entity.type
_entity.pdbx_description
1 polymer ?
#
loop_
_entity_poly.entity_id
_entity_poly.type
_entity_poly.pdbx_seq_one_letter_code
_entity_poly.pdbx_strand_id
1 'polypeptide(L)'
;MPPKVNPLKLNPLQLKTLVLFQELARHPETAQTQDNGDKLLTTLPRPHGNHFHVGDKVAMTKDASGLTNPSVWVALERKGLIRAVFPHAVTLTVEGQNYDVGPAAAILHGSDH
;
A
#
# COMPACT_ATOMS: atom_id res chain seq x y z
N MET A 1 -19.34 18.39 -0.99
CA MET A 1 -19.55 17.09 -1.65
C MET A 1 -18.68 16.07 -0.90
N PRO A 2 -19.16 14.85 -0.61
CA PRO A 2 -18.25 13.81 -0.14
C PRO A 2 -17.16 13.63 -1.20
N PRO A 3 -15.88 13.52 -0.81
CA PRO A 3 -14.80 13.31 -1.76
C PRO A 3 -15.14 12.08 -2.61
N LYS A 4 -14.98 12.20 -3.93
CA LYS A 4 -15.24 11.09 -4.85
C LYS A 4 -14.29 9.95 -4.47
N VAL A 5 -14.82 8.78 -4.14
CA VAL A 5 -14.01 7.57 -3.93
C VAL A 5 -13.16 7.34 -5.19
N ASN A 6 -11.85 7.20 -5.01
CA ASN A 6 -10.86 7.01 -6.08
C ASN A 6 -10.84 8.10 -7.18
N PRO A 7 -10.54 9.38 -6.86
CA PRO A 7 -10.57 10.49 -7.83
C PRO A 7 -9.48 10.37 -8.90
N LEU A 8 -8.37 9.67 -8.63
CA LEU A 8 -7.25 9.48 -9.55
C LEU A 8 -7.47 8.33 -10.54
N LYS A 9 -8.64 7.67 -10.48
CA LYS A 9 -9.05 6.54 -11.34
C LYS A 9 -8.03 5.40 -11.33
N LEU A 10 -7.53 5.05 -10.14
CA LEU A 10 -6.68 3.88 -9.96
C LEU A 10 -7.46 2.63 -10.33
N ASN A 11 -6.82 1.69 -11.00
CA ASN A 11 -7.42 0.39 -11.27
C ASN A 11 -7.45 -0.48 -9.99
N PRO A 12 -8.19 -1.61 -9.97
CA PRO A 12 -8.29 -2.44 -8.77
C PRO A 12 -6.95 -2.93 -8.23
N LEU A 13 -5.99 -3.26 -9.10
CA LEU A 13 -4.68 -3.74 -8.66
C LEU A 13 -3.87 -2.62 -7.97
N GLN A 14 -3.88 -1.42 -8.54
CA GLN A 14 -3.24 -0.23 -7.96
C GLN A 14 -3.85 0.14 -6.61
N LEU A 15 -5.18 0.10 -6.49
CA LEU A 15 -5.87 0.35 -5.22
C LEU A 15 -5.45 -0.67 -4.16
N LYS A 16 -5.46 -1.96 -4.48
CA LYS A 16 -5.04 -3.01 -3.55
C LYS A 16 -3.59 -2.85 -3.13
N THR A 17 -2.67 -2.53 -4.05
CA THR A 17 -1.27 -2.25 -3.70
C THR A 17 -1.13 -1.03 -2.79
N LEU A 18 -1.87 0.04 -3.05
CA LEU A 18 -1.86 1.21 -2.18
C LEU A 18 -2.39 0.88 -0.78
N VAL A 19 -3.45 0.07 -0.66
CA VAL A 19 -3.96 -0.44 0.63
C VAL A 19 -2.87 -1.16 1.41
N LEU A 20 -2.09 -2.02 0.76
CA LEU A 20 -0.99 -2.75 1.41
C LEU A 20 0.09 -1.78 1.92
N PHE A 21 0.49 -0.79 1.12
CA PHE A 21 1.45 0.23 1.57
C PHE A 21 0.91 1.10 2.71
N GLN A 22 -0.36 1.51 2.64
CA GLN A 22 -1.01 2.29 3.70
C GLN A 22 -1.05 1.51 5.02
N GLU A 23 -1.30 0.21 4.98
CA GLU A 23 -1.29 -0.61 6.19
C GLU A 23 0.12 -0.73 6.77
N LEU A 24 1.13 -1.08 5.95
CA LEU A 24 2.53 -1.12 6.42
C LEU A 24 2.99 0.23 7.00
N ALA A 25 2.50 1.34 6.48
CA ALA A 25 2.85 2.69 6.93
C ALA A 25 2.32 3.05 8.33
N ARG A 26 1.33 2.30 8.85
CA ARG A 26 0.78 2.50 10.19
C ARG A 26 1.65 1.91 11.29
N HIS A 27 2.56 1.02 10.92
CA HIS A 27 3.28 0.19 11.88
C HIS A 27 4.78 0.53 11.93
N PRO A 28 5.35 0.79 13.13
CA PRO A 28 6.74 1.24 13.27
C PRO A 28 7.78 0.19 12.86
N GLU A 29 7.43 -1.11 12.86
CA GLU A 29 8.32 -2.19 12.43
C GLU A 29 8.51 -2.25 10.90
N THR A 30 7.58 -1.68 10.15
CA THR A 30 7.62 -1.68 8.67
C THR A 30 7.82 -0.29 8.07
N ALA A 31 7.70 0.78 8.87
CA ALA A 31 7.72 2.15 8.39
C ALA A 31 8.50 3.12 9.29
N GLN A 32 9.21 4.05 8.65
CA GLN A 32 9.85 5.19 9.32
C GLN A 32 9.20 6.49 8.87
N THR A 33 8.76 7.32 9.83
CA THR A 33 8.24 8.66 9.55
C THR A 33 9.39 9.60 9.21
N GLN A 34 9.28 10.29 8.08
CA GLN A 34 10.24 11.30 7.64
C GLN A 34 9.81 12.69 8.15
N ASP A 35 10.73 13.65 8.15
CA ASP A 35 10.48 15.02 8.65
C ASP A 35 9.31 15.73 7.95
N ASN A 36 9.05 15.38 6.69
CA ASN A 36 7.97 15.94 5.87
C ASN A 36 6.62 15.21 6.05
N GLY A 37 6.54 14.22 6.96
CA GLY A 37 5.34 13.41 7.20
C GLY A 37 5.19 12.19 6.28
N ASP A 38 6.08 12.01 5.30
CA ASP A 38 6.08 10.80 4.47
C ASP A 38 6.49 9.56 5.29
N LYS A 39 6.13 8.38 4.79
CA LYS A 39 6.44 7.09 5.42
C LYS A 39 7.37 6.29 4.52
N LEU A 40 8.59 6.07 4.96
CA LEU A 40 9.55 5.20 4.27
C LEU A 40 9.31 3.75 4.69
N LEU A 41 8.92 2.91 3.73
CA LEU A 41 8.77 1.47 3.87
C LEU A 41 9.99 0.76 3.32
N THR A 42 10.80 0.14 4.18
CA THR A 42 11.99 -0.64 3.81
C THR A 42 11.79 -2.14 4.00
N THR A 43 10.79 -2.53 4.79
CA THR A 43 10.42 -3.93 5.02
C THR A 43 9.16 -4.27 4.24
N LEU A 44 9.33 -4.62 2.96
CA LEU A 44 8.21 -5.04 2.12
C LEU A 44 7.97 -6.56 2.25
N PRO A 45 6.71 -6.99 2.42
CA PRO A 45 6.39 -8.39 2.52
C PRO A 45 6.71 -9.10 1.21
N ARG A 46 7.14 -10.37 1.32
CA ARG A 46 7.28 -11.30 0.21
C ARG A 46 6.15 -12.33 0.33
N PRO A 47 5.02 -12.14 -0.36
CA PRO A 47 3.90 -13.07 -0.28
C PRO A 47 4.34 -14.48 -0.66
N HIS A 48 3.95 -15.45 0.16
CA HIS A 48 4.19 -16.88 -0.06
C HIS A 48 2.98 -17.65 0.50
N GLY A 49 2.69 -18.82 -0.06
CA GLY A 49 1.45 -19.54 0.28
C GLY A 49 0.20 -18.76 -0.07
N ASN A 50 -0.88 -18.95 0.71
CA ASN A 50 -2.20 -18.38 0.40
C ASN A 50 -2.42 -16.99 1.01
N HIS A 51 -1.73 -16.65 2.09
CA HIS A 51 -1.85 -15.38 2.81
C HIS A 51 -0.52 -14.95 3.42
N PHE A 52 -0.42 -13.68 3.80
CA PHE A 52 0.77 -13.10 4.44
C PHE A 52 0.40 -11.92 5.34
N HIS A 53 1.29 -11.59 6.28
CA HIS A 53 1.10 -10.47 7.20
C HIS A 53 1.42 -9.12 6.54
N VAL A 54 0.65 -8.11 6.93
CA VAL A 54 0.78 -6.71 6.53
C VAL A 54 0.58 -5.89 7.81
N GLY A 55 1.67 -5.72 8.57
CA GLY A 55 1.58 -5.29 9.97
C GLY A 55 0.71 -6.27 10.78
N ASP A 56 -0.23 -5.73 11.56
CA ASP A 56 -1.17 -6.49 12.39
C ASP A 56 -2.33 -7.17 11.61
N LYS A 57 -2.33 -7.10 10.28
CA LYS A 57 -3.38 -7.67 9.43
C LYS A 57 -2.86 -8.75 8.52
N VAL A 58 -3.78 -9.50 7.91
CA VAL A 58 -3.49 -10.53 6.92
C VAL A 58 -4.12 -10.18 5.58
N ALA A 59 -3.39 -10.40 4.49
CA ALA A 59 -3.89 -10.29 3.12
C ALA A 59 -3.69 -11.60 2.36
N MET A 60 -4.57 -11.89 1.41
CA MET A 60 -4.42 -13.05 0.52
C MET A 60 -3.36 -12.78 -0.54
N THR A 61 -2.50 -13.76 -0.82
CA THR A 61 -1.43 -13.65 -1.83
C THR A 61 -1.96 -13.25 -3.22
N LYS A 62 -3.16 -13.72 -3.58
CA LYS A 62 -3.83 -13.40 -4.86
C LYS A 62 -4.13 -11.90 -5.04
N ASP A 63 -4.25 -11.15 -3.96
CA ASP A 63 -4.57 -9.71 -3.97
C ASP A 63 -3.31 -8.83 -3.99
N ALA A 64 -2.12 -9.43 -3.88
CA ALA A 64 -0.85 -8.75 -3.67
C ALA A 64 0.12 -8.81 -4.87
N SER A 65 -0.36 -9.23 -6.05
CA SER A 65 0.48 -9.31 -7.26
C SER A 65 1.05 -7.95 -7.69
N GLY A 66 0.49 -6.84 -7.21
CA GLY A 66 1.03 -5.50 -7.46
C GLY A 66 2.29 -5.16 -6.66
N LEU A 67 2.59 -5.89 -5.57
CA LEU A 67 3.85 -5.72 -4.82
C LEU A 67 5.08 -6.03 -5.67
N THR A 68 4.96 -6.97 -6.61
CA THR A 68 6.05 -7.39 -7.52
C THR A 68 5.90 -6.86 -8.94
N ASN A 69 4.90 -6.02 -9.21
CA ASN A 69 4.62 -5.49 -10.54
C ASN A 69 5.14 -4.04 -10.66
N PRO A 70 6.23 -3.79 -11.42
CA PRO A 70 6.82 -2.45 -11.54
C PRO A 70 5.87 -1.44 -12.18
N SER A 71 4.97 -1.87 -13.09
CA SER A 71 4.01 -0.97 -13.74
C SER A 71 2.98 -0.40 -12.76
N VAL A 72 2.65 -1.15 -11.69
CA VAL A 72 1.76 -0.65 -10.64
C VAL A 72 2.45 0.47 -9.85
N TRP A 73 3.72 0.28 -9.50
CA TRP A 73 4.50 1.27 -8.75
C TRP A 73 4.69 2.56 -9.55
N VAL A 74 5.08 2.43 -10.83
CA VAL A 74 5.20 3.58 -11.75
C VAL A 74 3.87 4.35 -11.85
N ALA A 75 2.74 3.65 -11.90
CA ALA A 75 1.44 4.30 -11.96
C ALA A 75 1.11 5.06 -10.67
N LEU A 76 1.37 4.49 -9.50
CA LEU A 76 1.16 5.15 -8.21
C LEU A 76 2.09 6.36 -8.04
N GLU A 77 3.34 6.25 -8.49
CA GLU A 77 4.33 7.33 -8.45
C GLU A 77 3.95 8.48 -9.38
N ARG A 78 3.55 8.20 -10.62
CA ARG A 78 3.04 9.24 -11.55
C ARG A 78 1.81 9.96 -11.02
N LYS A 79 1.07 9.33 -10.11
CA LYS A 79 -0.09 9.90 -9.42
C LYS A 79 0.28 10.65 -8.14
N GLY A 80 1.56 10.71 -7.79
CA GLY A 80 2.07 11.42 -6.61
C GLY A 80 1.80 10.70 -5.30
N LEU A 81 1.37 9.44 -5.32
CA LEU A 81 0.99 8.71 -4.11
C LEU A 81 2.20 8.06 -3.43
N ILE A 82 3.22 7.70 -4.20
CA ILE A 82 4.46 7.11 -3.69
C ILE A 82 5.68 7.70 -4.40
N ARG A 83 6.86 7.47 -3.83
CA ARG A 83 8.14 7.47 -4.55
C ARG A 83 8.73 6.07 -4.50
N ALA A 84 9.05 5.52 -5.66
CA ALA A 84 9.41 4.12 -5.80
C ALA A 84 10.93 3.92 -5.82
N VAL A 85 11.42 3.01 -4.98
CA VAL A 85 12.76 2.40 -5.12
C VAL A 85 12.55 0.91 -5.39
N PHE A 86 11.92 0.60 -6.52
CA PHE A 86 11.50 -0.77 -6.83
C PHE A 86 12.70 -1.74 -6.96
N PRO A 87 12.60 -2.98 -6.44
CA PRO A 87 11.55 -3.54 -5.57
C PRO A 87 11.86 -3.38 -4.07
N HIS A 88 12.85 -2.56 -3.72
CA HIS A 88 13.50 -2.56 -2.41
C HIS A 88 12.78 -1.72 -1.35
N ALA A 89 12.29 -0.54 -1.73
CA ALA A 89 11.66 0.37 -0.80
C ALA A 89 10.63 1.26 -1.50
N VAL A 90 9.71 1.81 -0.72
CA VAL A 90 8.74 2.79 -1.19
C VAL A 90 8.57 3.89 -0.14
N THR A 91 8.57 5.14 -0.57
CA THR A 91 8.15 6.26 0.27
C THR A 91 6.68 6.53 -0.02
N LEU A 92 5.80 6.25 0.93
CA LEU A 92 4.38 6.59 0.85
C LEU A 92 4.21 8.06 1.25
N THR A 93 3.72 8.86 0.30
CA THR A 93 3.50 10.30 0.51
C THR A 93 2.36 10.56 1.48
N VAL A 94 2.25 11.77 2.04
CA VAL A 94 1.09 12.18 2.84
C VAL A 94 -0.23 12.04 2.03
N GLU A 95 -0.22 12.36 0.74
CA GLU A 95 -1.36 12.16 -0.15
C GLU A 95 -1.69 10.68 -0.34
N GLY A 96 -0.67 9.84 -0.48
CA GLY A 96 -0.80 8.39 -0.55
C GLY A 96 -1.37 7.77 0.74
N GLN A 97 -0.94 8.27 1.90
CA GLN A 97 -1.46 7.85 3.21
C GLN A 97 -2.96 8.17 3.35
N ASN A 98 -3.36 9.36 2.90
CA ASN A 98 -4.73 9.87 3.07
C ASN A 98 -5.67 9.52 1.90
N TYR A 99 -5.18 8.80 0.89
CA TYR A 99 -5.99 8.45 -0.28
C TYR A 99 -7.10 7.47 0.11
N ASP A 100 -8.36 7.84 -0.14
CA ASP A 100 -9.50 6.95 0.07
C ASP A 100 -9.55 5.86 -1.02
N VAL A 101 -9.21 4.64 -0.58
CA VAL A 101 -9.19 3.40 -1.36
C VAL A 101 -10.55 2.69 -1.40
N GLY A 102 -11.53 3.15 -0.61
CA GLY A 102 -12.89 2.63 -0.58
C GLY A 102 -12.95 1.10 -0.36
N PRO A 103 -13.78 0.37 -1.12
CA PRO A 103 -13.96 -1.08 -0.95
C PRO A 103 -12.68 -1.92 -1.12
N ALA A 104 -11.62 -1.38 -1.75
CA ALA A 104 -10.36 -2.09 -1.87
C ALA A 104 -9.69 -2.34 -0.51
N ALA A 105 -10.03 -1.56 0.53
CA ALA A 105 -9.58 -1.80 1.90
C ALA A 105 -10.00 -3.17 2.44
N ALA A 106 -11.04 -3.79 1.89
CA ALA A 106 -11.59 -5.07 2.34
C ALA A 106 -10.67 -6.29 2.08
N ILE A 107 -9.51 -6.11 1.42
CA ILE A 107 -8.50 -7.16 1.26
C ILE A 107 -7.69 -7.42 2.54
N LEU A 108 -7.78 -6.51 3.51
CA LEU A 108 -7.13 -6.65 4.81
C LEU A 108 -8.09 -7.31 5.78
N HIS A 109 -7.70 -8.46 6.30
CA HIS A 109 -8.45 -9.24 7.28
C HIS A 109 -7.81 -9.07 8.66
N GLY A 110 -8.62 -9.12 9.73
CA GLY A 110 -8.09 -9.15 11.09
C GLY A 110 -7.11 -10.32 11.23
N SER A 111 -5.98 -10.09 11.89
CA SER A 111 -5.13 -11.20 12.30
C SER A 111 -5.81 -11.87 13.48
N ASP A 112 -6.43 -13.03 13.27
CA ASP A 112 -6.93 -13.86 14.37
C ASP A 112 -5.70 -14.31 15.18
N HIS A 113 -5.40 -13.57 16.24
CA HIS A 113 -4.50 -13.96 17.32
C HIS A 113 -5.31 -14.13 18.60
#